data_AF-A0A5C3NKD1-F1
#
_entry.id   AF-A0A5C3NKD1-F1
#
_cell.length_a   1.000
_cell.length_b   1.000
_cell.length_c   1.000
_cell.angle_alpha   90.00
_cell.angle_beta   90.00
_cell.angle_gamma   90.00
#
_symmetry.space_group_name_H-M   'P 1'
#
loop_
_entity.id
_entity.type
_entity.pdbx_description
1 polymer ?
#
loop_
_entity_poly.entity_id
_entity_poly.type
_entity_poly.pdbx_seq_one_letter_code
_entity_poly.pdbx_strand_id
1 'polypeptide(L)' 'WCCLDCLAGRAFCSHCCHKEHLRHPLHRVEFWNGTHFISAWLRELHVRLYLGHEGLQC' A
#
# COMPACT_ATOMS: atom_id res chain seq x y z
N TRP A 1 5.80 2.40 6.64
CA TRP A 1 5.56 1.76 5.34
C TRP A 1 6.53 2.35 4.34
N CYS A 2 7.20 1.54 3.55
CA CYS A 2 8.06 2.00 2.46
C CYS A 2 7.52 1.41 1.17
N CYS A 3 7.40 2.20 0.11
CA CYS A 3 7.00 1.69 -1.20
C CYS A 3 8.23 1.47 -2.08
N LEU A 4 8.32 0.29 -2.70
CA LEU A 4 9.44 -0.10 -3.54
C LEU A 4 9.30 0.36 -4.99
N ASP A 5 8.08 0.65 -5.42
CA ASP A 5 7.78 1.03 -6.81
C ASP A 5 7.51 2.55 -6.98
N CYS A 6 7.28 3.28 -5.88
CA CYS A 6 7.17 4.73 -5.93
C CYS A 6 8.53 5.41 -6.14
N LEU A 7 8.56 6.45 -6.99
CA LEU A 7 9.72 7.31 -7.19
C LEU A 7 10.21 7.88 -5.84
N ALA A 8 11.50 7.67 -5.57
CA ALA A 8 12.25 8.08 -4.38
C ALA A 8 12.07 7.25 -3.09
N GLY A 9 11.49 6.04 -3.13
CA GLY A 9 11.56 5.08 -2.00
C GLY A 9 11.13 5.67 -0.65
N ARG A 10 10.09 6.52 -0.67
CA ARG A 10 9.69 7.29 0.51
C ARG A 10 9.06 6.40 1.58
N ALA A 11 9.38 6.71 2.83
CA ALA A 11 8.66 6.19 3.98
C ALA A 11 7.36 6.98 4.20
N PHE A 12 6.27 6.25 4.44
CA PHE A 12 4.93 6.73 4.70
C PHE A 12 4.44 6.22 6.07
N CYS A 13 3.65 7.04 6.76
CA CYS A 13 2.76 6.53 7.81
C CYS A 13 1.63 5.70 7.17
N SER A 14 0.90 4.92 7.97
CA SER A 14 -0.18 4.05 7.48
C SER A 14 -1.23 4.81 6.66
N HIS A 15 -1.62 6.00 7.13
CA HIS A 15 -2.62 6.86 6.47
C HIS A 15 -2.15 7.42 5.13
N CYS A 16 -0.93 7.97 5.09
CA CYS A 16 -0.37 8.48 3.84
C CYS A 16 -0.15 7.34 2.84
N CYS A 17 0.32 6.19 3.31
CA CYS A 17 0.50 5.02 2.46
C CYS A 17 -0.82 4.55 1.85
N HIS A 18 -1.89 4.45 2.65
CA HIS A 18 -3.23 4.13 2.15
C HIS A 18 -3.67 5.12 1.06
N LYS A 19 -3.63 6.42 1.34
CA LYS A 19 -4.11 7.46 0.39
C LYS A 19 -3.36 7.45 -0.93
N GLU A 20 -2.03 7.40 -0.90
CA GLU A 20 -1.21 7.43 -2.11
C GLU A 20 -1.44 6.19 -2.98
N HIS A 21 -1.67 5.03 -2.36
CA HIS A 21 -1.77 3.75 -3.08
C HIS A 21 -3.20 3.34 -3.44
N LEU A 22 -4.22 4.15 -3.15
CA LEU A 22 -5.58 3.93 -3.68
C LEU A 22 -5.61 3.90 -5.21
N ARG A 23 -4.75 4.70 -5.87
CA ARG A 23 -4.61 4.74 -7.33
C ARG A 23 -3.54 3.77 -7.86
N HIS A 24 -2.74 3.19 -6.98
CA HIS A 24 -1.64 2.29 -7.30
C HIS A 24 -1.68 1.03 -6.41
N PRO A 25 -2.77 0.25 -6.44
CA PRO A 25 -3.01 -0.83 -5.49
C PRO A 25 -2.10 -2.06 -5.68
N LEU A 26 -1.32 -2.10 -6.76
CA LEU A 26 -0.41 -3.20 -7.10
C LEU A 26 1.05 -2.93 -6.74
N HIS A 27 1.37 -1.75 -6.20
CA HIS A 27 2.73 -1.46 -5.75
C HIS A 27 3.09 -2.33 -4.53
N ARG A 28 4.34 -2.75 -4.49
CA ARG A 28 4.93 -3.51 -3.38
C ARG A 28 5.35 -2.54 -2.29
N VAL A 29 5.01 -2.93 -1.07
CA VAL A 29 5.35 -2.18 0.12
C VAL A 29 6.06 -3.06 1.13
N GLU A 30 6.84 -2.40 1.98
CA GLU A 30 7.46 -3.00 3.13
C GLU A 30 7.02 -2.28 4.40
N PHE A 31 6.96 -3.03 5.50
CA PHE A 31 6.68 -2.50 6.81
C PHE A 31 7.94 -2.56 7.68
N TRP A 32 8.20 -1.50 8.44
CA TRP A 32 9.28 -1.49 9.42
C TRP A 32 8.78 -2.12 10.72
N ASN A 33 9.27 -3.31 11.06
CA ASN A 33 8.84 -4.03 12.26
C ASN A 33 9.51 -3.55 13.56
N GLY A 34 10.40 -2.56 13.48
CA GLY A 34 11.25 -2.11 14.59
C GLY A 34 12.74 -2.42 14.39
N THR A 35 13.08 -3.43 13.58
CA THR A 35 14.48 -3.86 13.34
C THR A 35 14.86 -3.89 11.86
N HIS A 36 13.94 -4.27 10.98
CA HIS A 36 14.16 -4.32 9.53
C HIS A 36 12.85 -4.13 8.77
N PHE A 37 12.97 -3.88 7.47
CA PHE A 37 11.84 -3.89 6.55
C PHE A 37 11.47 -5.33 6.20
N ILE A 38 10.19 -5.64 6.37
CA ILE A 38 9.59 -6.91 5.94
C ILE A 38 8.62 -6.65 4.80
N SER A 39 8.49 -7.61 3.89
CA SER A 39 7.46 -7.54 2.85
C SER A 39 6.08 -7.45 3.51
N ALA A 40 5.26 -6.52 3.00
CA ALA A 40 3.93 -6.26 3.51
C ALA A 40 2.97 -5.99 2.36
N TRP A 41 1.67 -5.95 2.66
CA TRP A 41 0.65 -5.78 1.64
C TRP A 41 -0.22 -4.57 1.88
N LEU A 42 -0.57 -3.85 0.81
CA LEU A 42 -1.47 -2.70 0.86
C LEU A 42 -2.86 -3.04 1.43
N ARG A 43 -3.30 -4.31 1.37
CA ARG A 43 -4.54 -4.78 2.02
C ARG A 43 -4.56 -4.57 3.53
N GLU A 44 -3.40 -4.61 4.19
CA GLU A 44 -3.26 -4.37 5.64
C GLU A 44 -3.52 -2.89 5.98
N LEU A 45 -3.41 -2.02 4.98
CA LEU A 45 -3.74 -0.61 5.04
C LEU A 45 -5.15 -0.28 4.54
N HIS A 46 -5.99 -1.29 4.29
CA HIS A 46 -7.34 -1.14 3.74
C HIS A 46 -7.39 -0.66 2.29
N VAL A 47 -6.29 -0.75 1.54
CA VAL A 47 -6.33 -0.59 0.08
C VAL A 47 -6.90 -1.88 -0.51
N ARG A 48 -8.08 -1.78 -1.13
CA ARG A 48 -8.80 -2.92 -1.72
C ARG A 48 -9.05 -2.66 -3.20
N LEU A 49 -8.95 -3.72 -3.99
CA LEU A 49 -9.32 -3.73 -5.39
C LEU A 49 -10.60 -4.54 -5.54
N TYR A 50 -11.68 -3.88 -5.95
CA TYR A 50 -12.93 -4.56 -6.28
C TYR A 50 -12.96 -4.84 -7.79
N LEU A 51 -13.12 -6.12 -8.15
CA LEU A 51 -13.19 -6.55 -9.54
C LEU A 51 -14.66 -6.63 -9.96
N GLY A 52 -15.02 -5.89 -11.01
CA GLY A 52 -16.42 -5.75 -11.43
C GLY A 52 -17.14 -4.61 -10.71
N HIS A 53 -18.45 -4.46 -10.98
CA HIS A 53 -19.31 -3.41 -10.40
C HIS A 53 -18.72 -1.99 -10.43
N GLU A 54 -18.02 -1.62 -11.51
CA GLU A 54 -17.35 -0.30 -11.64
C GLU A 54 -16.39 0.03 -10.48
N GLY A 55 -15.82 -0.99 -9.83
CA GLY A 55 -14.94 -0.83 -8.67
C GLY A 55 -15.67 -0.68 -7.33
N LEU A 56 -16.97 -0.95 -7.29
CA LEU A 56 -17.76 -1.02 -6.06
C LEU A 56 -17.66 -2.40 -5.39
N GLN A 57 -17.89 -2.42 -4.09
CA GLN A 57 -17.98 -3.64 -3.31
C GLN A 57 -19.26 -4.42 -3.65
N CYS A 58 -19.14 -5.74 -3.86
CA CYS A 58 -20.28 -6.66 -3.96
C CYS A 58 -21.03 -6.83 -2.63
#